data_AF-A0A7J6W6I0-F1
#
_entry.id   AF-A0A7J6W6I0-F1
#
_cell.length_a   1.000
_cell.length_b   1.000
_cell.length_c   1.000
_cell.angle_alpha   90.00
_cell.angle_beta   90.00
_cell.angle_gamma   90.00
#
_symmetry.space_group_name_H-M   'P 1'
#
loop_
_entity.id
_entity.type
_entity.pdbx_description
1 polymer ?
#
loop_
_entity_poly.entity_id
_entity_poly.type
_entity_poly.pdbx_seq_one_letter_code
_entity_poly.pdbx_strand_id
1 'polypeptide(L)'
;MEEFPQLRTVVDRGFDNPEDVDLALDYLGKSHGIQRARDLATEHAKIAAAAIDSLPDSDDEDVLRSRRALVDLTQRVITRTK
;
A
#
# COMPACT_ATOMS: atom_id res chain seq x y z
N MET A 1 -13.53 5.10 -5.96
CA MET A 1 -15.01 5.06 -5.86
C MET A 1 -15.71 5.16 -7.23
N GLU A 2 -15.00 4.96 -8.34
CA GLU A 2 -15.56 5.11 -9.70
C GLU A 2 -16.21 3.83 -10.23
N GLU A 3 -15.77 2.64 -9.76
CA GLU A 3 -16.26 1.35 -10.26
C GLU A 3 -17.64 0.97 -9.69
N PHE A 4 -17.94 1.40 -8.45
CA PHE A 4 -19.23 1.17 -7.79
C PHE A 4 -19.64 2.41 -6.99
N PRO A 5 -20.29 3.41 -7.61
CA PRO A 5 -20.76 4.61 -6.92
C PRO A 5 -21.69 4.32 -5.75
N GLN A 6 -22.42 3.19 -5.80
CA GLN A 6 -23.36 2.74 -4.76
C GLN A 6 -22.65 2.42 -3.44
N LEU A 7 -21.37 2.04 -3.49
CA LEU A 7 -20.56 1.78 -2.29
C LEU A 7 -20.45 3.03 -1.41
N ARG A 8 -20.51 4.23 -1.99
CA ARG A 8 -20.43 5.47 -1.22
C ARG A 8 -21.58 5.63 -0.22
N THR A 9 -22.80 5.33 -0.65
CA THR A 9 -23.97 5.36 0.23
C THR A 9 -23.88 4.35 1.36
N VAL A 10 -23.29 3.17 1.11
CA VAL A 10 -23.07 2.13 2.13
C VAL A 10 -22.02 2.58 3.14
N VAL A 11 -20.93 3.19 2.67
CA VAL A 11 -19.88 3.77 3.52
C VAL A 11 -20.42 4.93 4.36
N ASP A 12 -21.22 5.82 3.77
CA ASP A 12 -21.79 7.00 4.44
C ASP A 12 -22.76 6.62 5.58
N ARG A 13 -23.33 5.41 5.55
CA ARG A 13 -24.15 4.83 6.64
C ARG A 13 -23.30 4.32 7.82
N GLY A 14 -21.98 4.35 7.73
CA GLY A 14 -21.08 4.07 8.85
C GLY A 14 -20.90 2.60 9.22
N PHE A 15 -21.49 1.66 8.47
CA PHE A 15 -21.44 0.22 8.75
C PHE A 15 -22.06 -0.21 10.10
N ASP A 16 -23.01 0.58 10.62
CA ASP A 16 -23.72 0.25 11.88
C ASP A 16 -24.59 -1.02 11.74
N ASN A 17 -25.07 -1.32 10.52
CA ASN A 17 -25.73 -2.58 10.19
C ASN A 17 -24.69 -3.58 9.63
N PRO A 18 -24.57 -4.79 10.20
CA PRO A 18 -23.71 -5.85 9.65
C PRO A 18 -23.93 -6.14 8.15
N GLU A 19 -25.14 -5.99 7.64
CA GLU A 19 -25.44 -6.18 6.21
C GLU A 19 -24.72 -5.15 5.30
N ASP A 20 -24.45 -3.95 5.81
CA ASP A 20 -23.70 -2.93 5.07
C ASP A 20 -22.21 -3.32 4.95
N VAL A 21 -21.66 -4.07 5.93
CA VAL A 21 -20.30 -4.62 5.86
C VAL A 21 -20.21 -5.68 4.78
N ASP A 22 -21.14 -6.63 4.77
CA ASP A 22 -21.17 -7.70 3.77
C ASP A 22 -21.32 -7.15 2.35
N LEU A 23 -22.19 -6.15 2.18
CA LEU A 23 -22.39 -5.48 0.90
C LEU A 23 -21.13 -4.73 0.43
N ALA A 24 -20.43 -4.05 1.35
CA ALA A 24 -19.19 -3.37 1.02
C ALA A 24 -18.06 -4.34 0.66
N LEU A 25 -17.97 -5.49 1.32
CA LEU A 25 -17.02 -6.55 0.98
C LEU A 25 -17.32 -7.17 -0.39
N ASP A 26 -18.60 -7.36 -0.74
CA ASP A 26 -19.02 -7.83 -2.07
C ASP A 26 -18.60 -6.85 -3.17
N TYR A 27 -18.85 -5.54 -2.99
CA TYR A 27 -18.38 -4.52 -3.93
C TYR A 27 -16.86 -4.45 -4.00
N LEU A 28 -16.16 -4.55 -2.87
CA LEU A 28 -14.70 -4.56 -2.85
C LEU A 28 -14.13 -5.76 -3.61
N GLY A 29 -14.70 -6.95 -3.42
CA GLY A 29 -14.30 -8.19 -4.09
C GLY A 29 -14.55 -8.19 -5.60
N LYS A 30 -15.60 -7.50 -6.06
CA LYS A 30 -15.87 -7.30 -7.50
C LYS A 30 -15.03 -6.19 -8.12
N SER A 31 -14.48 -5.28 -7.31
CA SER A 31 -13.66 -4.17 -7.76
C SER A 31 -12.19 -4.54 -7.88
N HIS A 32 -11.42 -3.69 -8.56
CA HIS A 32 -9.96 -3.77 -8.58
C HIS A 32 -9.31 -2.96 -7.43
N GLY A 33 -10.08 -2.54 -6.42
CA GLY A 33 -9.62 -1.63 -5.36
C GLY A 33 -8.42 -2.16 -4.57
N ILE A 34 -8.42 -3.45 -4.22
CA ILE A 34 -7.31 -4.09 -3.49
C ILE A 34 -6.04 -4.10 -4.35
N GLN A 35 -6.15 -4.47 -5.62
CA GLN A 35 -5.00 -4.52 -6.52
C GLN A 35 -4.44 -3.12 -6.76
N ARG A 36 -5.29 -2.13 -7.05
CA ARG A 36 -4.87 -0.73 -7.24
C ARG A 36 -4.17 -0.15 -6.00
N ALA A 37 -4.66 -0.46 -4.80
CA ALA A 37 -4.02 -0.03 -3.57
C ALA A 37 -2.64 -0.70 -3.38
N ARG A 38 -2.50 -1.98 -3.73
CA ARG A 38 -1.20 -2.69 -3.71
C ARG A 38 -0.22 -2.12 -4.75
N ASP A 39 -0.70 -1.80 -5.94
CA ASP A 39 0.12 -1.22 -7.00
C ASP A 39 0.65 0.16 -6.59
N LEU A 40 -0.23 1.01 -6.02
CA LEU A 40 0.14 2.32 -5.50
C LEU A 40 1.16 2.21 -4.35
N ALA A 41 0.95 1.27 -3.41
CA ALA A 41 1.92 1.02 -2.34
C ALA A 41 3.28 0.58 -2.91
N THR A 42 3.28 -0.28 -3.94
CA THR A 42 4.48 -0.76 -4.62
C THR A 42 5.21 0.37 -5.34
N GLU A 43 4.48 1.29 -5.98
CA GLU A 43 5.04 2.48 -6.61
C GLU A 43 5.78 3.35 -5.59
N HIS A 44 5.13 3.65 -4.46
CA HIS A 44 5.77 4.44 -3.40
C HIS A 44 6.99 3.74 -2.78
N ALA A 45 6.95 2.41 -2.62
CA ALA A 45 8.11 1.65 -2.17
C ALA A 45 9.29 1.75 -3.16
N LYS A 46 9.03 1.70 -4.48
CA LYS A 46 10.06 1.89 -5.52
C LYS A 46 10.66 3.29 -5.46
N ILE A 47 9.83 4.33 -5.29
CA ILE A 47 10.32 5.72 -5.14
C ILE A 47 11.21 5.85 -3.90
N ALA A 48 10.82 5.25 -2.78
CA ALA A 48 11.62 5.27 -1.56
C ALA A 48 12.98 4.58 -1.73
N ALA A 49 13.02 3.42 -2.41
CA ALA A 49 14.26 2.73 -2.73
C ALA A 49 15.17 3.59 -3.64
N ALA A 50 14.60 4.16 -4.70
CA ALA A 50 15.33 5.03 -5.62
C ALA A 50 15.89 6.29 -4.94
N ALA A 51 15.20 6.83 -3.92
CA ALA A 51 15.68 7.96 -3.13
C ALA A 51 16.86 7.59 -2.21
N ILE A 52 16.98 6.33 -1.80
CA ILE A 52 18.15 5.84 -1.04
C ILE A 52 19.33 5.65 -1.99
N ASP A 53 19.08 5.12 -3.19
CA ASP A 53 20.10 4.91 -4.22
C ASP A 53 20.65 6.23 -4.79
N SER A 54 19.91 7.33 -4.70
CA SER A 54 20.36 8.65 -5.15
C SER A 54 21.20 9.42 -4.13
N LEU A 55 21.43 8.86 -2.94
CA LEU A 55 22.32 9.46 -1.95
C LEU A 55 23.78 9.47 -2.46
N PRO A 56 24.57 10.51 -2.14
CA PRO A 56 25.97 10.59 -2.56
C PRO A 56 26.77 9.35 -2.17
N ASP A 57 27.78 8.97 -2.96
CA ASP A 57 28.66 7.84 -2.63
C ASP A 57 29.33 8.02 -1.26
N SER A 58 29.56 6.90 -0.58
CA SER A 58 30.16 6.86 0.74
C SER A 58 30.96 5.58 0.89
N ASP A 59 32.20 5.70 1.37
CA ASP A 59 33.08 4.56 1.65
C ASP A 59 32.92 4.02 3.09
N ASP A 60 32.05 4.64 3.89
CA ASP A 60 31.73 4.20 5.25
C ASP A 60 30.82 2.95 5.23
N GLU A 61 31.33 1.86 5.81
CA GLU A 61 30.65 0.56 5.90
C GLU A 61 29.31 0.61 6.65
N ASP A 62 29.22 1.41 7.72
CA ASP A 62 27.98 1.55 8.49
C ASP A 62 26.92 2.32 7.69
N VAL A 63 27.36 3.30 6.88
CA VAL A 63 26.47 4.01 5.95
C VAL A 63 25.95 3.06 4.87
N LEU A 64 26.83 2.25 4.26
CA LEU A 64 26.44 1.27 3.23
C LEU A 64 25.49 0.21 3.78
N ARG A 65 25.77 -0.32 4.98
CA ARG A 65 24.90 -1.27 5.69
C ARG A 65 23.53 -0.66 5.98
N SER A 66 23.50 0.58 6.45
CA SER A 66 22.26 1.29 6.76
C SER A 66 21.42 1.53 5.51
N ARG A 67 22.04 1.93 4.40
CA ARG A 67 21.34 2.10 3.11
C ARG A 67 20.73 0.80 2.62
N ARG A 68 21.47 -0.31 2.68
CA ARG A 68 20.94 -1.64 2.33
C ARG A 68 19.72 -1.98 3.18
N ALA A 69 19.79 -1.78 4.49
CA ALA A 69 18.68 -2.06 5.40
C ALA A 69 17.43 -1.22 5.09
N LEU A 70 17.60 0.06 4.70
CA LEU A 70 16.50 0.92 4.31
C LEU A 70 15.84 0.44 3.00
N VAL A 71 16.63 0.01 2.00
CA VAL A 71 16.10 -0.56 0.77
C VAL A 71 15.32 -1.85 1.05
N ASP A 72 15.87 -2.75 1.88
CA ASP A 72 15.21 -3.99 2.27
C ASP A 72 13.87 -3.73 2.99
N LEU A 73 13.80 -2.66 3.79
CA LEU A 73 12.57 -2.26 4.47
C LEU A 73 11.45 -1.88 3.49
N THR A 74 11.79 -1.25 2.36
CA THR A 74 10.80 -0.93 1.31
C THR A 74 10.19 -2.17 0.67
N GLN A 75 10.92 -3.29 0.62
CA GLN A 75 10.37 -4.57 0.15
C GLN A 75 9.51 -5.25 1.22
N ARG A 76 9.98 -5.23 2.48
CA ARG A 76 9.24 -5.84 3.61
C ARG A 76 7.86 -5.22 3.84
N VAL A 77 7.72 -3.90 3.65
CA VAL A 77 6.41 -3.24 3.86
C VAL A 77 5.34 -3.71 2.86
N ILE A 78 5.75 -4.16 1.67
CA ILE A 78 4.86 -4.67 0.61
C ILE A 78 4.53 -6.16 0.80
N THR A 79 5.50 -6.96 1.27
CA THR A 79 5.34 -8.42 1.39
C THR A 79 4.86 -8.89 2.75
N ARG A 80 4.77 -8.01 3.74
CA ARG A 80 4.33 -8.38 5.09
C ARG A 80 2.92 -9.00 5.08
N THR A 81 2.81 -10.17 5.70
CA THR A 81 1.55 -10.76 6.15
C THR A 81 1.59 -10.81 7.67
N LYS A 82 0.59 -10.19 8.32
CA LYS A 82 0.51 -10.14 9.78
C LYS A 82 0.10 -11.48 10.37
#